data_AF-A0A971AZW9-F1
#
_entry.id   AF-A0A971AZW9-F1
#
_cell.length_a   1.000
_cell.length_b   1.000
_cell.length_c   1.000
_cell.angle_alpha   90.00
_cell.angle_beta   90.00
_cell.angle_gamma   90.00
#
_symmetry.space_group_name_H-M   'P 1'
#
loop_
_entity.id
_entity.type
_entity.pdbx_description
1 polymer ?
#
loop_
_entity_poly.entity_id
_entity_poly.type
_entity_poly.pdbx_seq_one_letter_code
_entity_poly.pdbx_strand_id
1 'polypeptide(L)'
;MGKKRKRRESGYKAKVALEAVRERKTVSELSSQFSVHSSQIQAWKRTLQERAHEIFEGPTPAKREAAREAELYEQIGRLKMELEWVKKKLPSSTETRRALVEAEHGGLSIRRQCEVLGLPRSSFYYAALPESEEDLCLKRLIDEEYMRHPFFGSRSMVDYLERAGYGVNRKRVQRLMREMGIVAIYPKKTTVPAVGHKIYPYLLRGVKIERVNQVWSTDRRLDRLRFTLRTLSDSVAAVVPAAP
;
A
#
# COMPACT_ATOMS: atom_id res chain seq x y z
N MET A 1 24.38 1.82 -50.86
CA MET A 1 24.31 3.17 -50.23
C MET A 1 23.26 4.00 -50.96
N GLY A 2 22.00 4.03 -50.49
CA GLY A 2 20.95 4.82 -51.13
C GLY A 2 21.16 6.32 -50.89
N LYS A 3 21.33 7.11 -51.97
CA LYS A 3 21.46 8.58 -51.88
C LYS A 3 20.23 9.17 -51.17
N LYS A 4 20.46 9.79 -50.00
CA LYS A 4 19.42 10.47 -49.20
C LYS A 4 18.77 11.56 -50.06
N ARG A 5 17.46 11.47 -50.30
CA ARG A 5 16.71 12.43 -51.12
C ARG A 5 16.72 13.80 -50.45
N LYS A 6 17.17 14.84 -51.16
CA LYS A 6 17.15 16.23 -50.67
C LYS A 6 15.70 16.73 -50.60
N ARG A 7 15.18 16.99 -49.39
CA ARG A 7 13.86 17.60 -49.18
C ARG A 7 13.98 19.11 -49.39
N ARG A 8 13.31 19.65 -50.42
CA ARG A 8 13.29 21.11 -50.69
C ARG A 8 12.14 21.79 -49.94
N GLU A 9 12.40 23.00 -49.48
CA GLU A 9 11.44 23.87 -48.77
C GLU A 9 10.21 24.21 -49.63
N SER A 10 9.07 24.44 -48.98
CA SER A 10 7.80 24.78 -49.64
C SER A 10 7.88 26.09 -50.41
N GLY A 11 8.52 27.12 -49.86
CA GLY A 11 8.70 28.42 -50.52
C GLY A 11 9.55 28.33 -51.80
N TYR A 12 10.58 27.48 -51.80
CA TYR A 12 11.41 27.24 -52.98
C TYR A 12 10.62 26.56 -54.10
N LYS A 13 9.79 25.55 -53.78
CA LYS A 13 8.92 24.88 -54.76
C LYS A 13 7.90 25.85 -55.37
N ALA A 14 7.30 26.71 -54.56
CA ALA A 14 6.38 27.74 -55.02
C ALA A 14 7.06 28.71 -56.00
N LYS A 15 8.28 29.17 -55.69
CA LYS A 15 9.06 30.05 -56.58
C LYS A 15 9.37 29.41 -57.93
N VAL A 16 9.83 28.14 -57.92
CA VAL A 16 10.11 27.39 -59.16
C VAL A 16 8.83 27.14 -59.96
N ALA A 17 7.71 26.82 -59.30
CA ALA A 17 6.42 26.62 -59.95
C ALA A 17 5.90 27.92 -60.59
N LEU A 18 6.03 29.07 -59.93
CA LEU A 18 5.65 30.38 -60.48
C LEU A 18 6.49 30.75 -61.72
N GLU A 19 7.81 30.53 -61.68
CA GLU A 19 8.67 30.75 -62.86
C GLU A 19 8.34 29.79 -64.02
N ALA A 20 7.91 28.57 -63.72
CA ALA A 20 7.45 27.60 -64.73
C ALA A 20 6.07 27.93 -65.32
N VAL A 21 5.19 28.60 -64.55
CA VAL A 21 3.88 29.11 -65.05
C VAL A 21 4.05 30.38 -65.88
N ARG A 22 5.09 31.19 -65.61
CA ARG A 22 5.39 32.40 -66.38
C ARG A 22 5.90 32.11 -67.81
N GLU A 23 6.31 30.88 -68.11
CA GLU A 23 6.73 30.38 -69.44
C GLU A 23 7.84 31.18 -70.15
N ARG A 24 8.56 32.05 -69.42
CA ARG A 24 9.65 32.88 -69.97
C ARG A 24 10.94 32.11 -70.29
N LYS A 25 11.05 30.88 -69.79
CA LYS A 25 12.22 30.00 -69.92
C LYS A 25 11.76 28.58 -70.20
N THR A 26 12.53 27.85 -70.98
CA THR A 26 12.22 26.44 -71.25
C THR A 26 12.40 25.59 -69.98
N VAL A 27 11.68 24.47 -69.87
CA VAL A 27 11.78 23.56 -68.71
C VAL A 27 13.21 23.03 -68.52
N SER A 28 13.99 22.97 -69.61
CA SER A 28 15.42 22.61 -69.60
C SER A 28 16.30 23.70 -68.96
N GLU A 29 16.08 24.97 -69.31
CA GLU A 29 16.78 26.10 -68.68
C GLU A 29 16.46 26.24 -67.19
N LEU A 30 15.20 26.04 -66.81
CA LEU A 30 14.77 26.04 -65.41
C LEU A 30 15.39 24.87 -64.63
N SER A 31 15.55 23.71 -65.27
CA SER A 31 16.24 22.56 -64.68
C SER A 31 17.70 22.88 -64.37
N SER A 32 18.40 23.56 -65.29
CA SER A 32 19.78 24.00 -65.09
C SER A 32 19.89 25.10 -64.03
N GLN A 33 19.02 26.11 -64.06
CA GLN A 33 19.08 27.26 -63.16
C GLN A 33 18.74 26.89 -61.71
N PHE A 34 17.74 26.03 -61.51
CA PHE A 34 17.29 25.63 -60.17
C PHE A 34 17.88 24.27 -59.74
N SER A 35 18.68 23.63 -60.60
CA SER A 35 19.23 22.28 -60.39
C SER A 35 18.14 21.26 -60.01
N VAL A 36 16.93 21.36 -60.56
CA VAL A 36 15.78 20.48 -60.32
C VAL A 36 15.49 19.69 -61.58
N HIS A 37 15.21 18.39 -61.46
CA HIS A 37 14.82 17.58 -62.61
C HIS A 37 13.52 18.09 -63.26
N SER A 38 13.47 18.13 -64.59
CA SER A 38 12.33 18.63 -65.39
C SER A 38 10.96 18.07 -64.97
N SER A 39 10.88 16.78 -64.65
CA SER A 39 9.63 16.14 -64.17
C SER A 39 9.11 16.71 -62.85
N GLN A 40 10.01 17.13 -61.94
CA GLN A 40 9.60 17.74 -60.67
C GLN A 40 9.08 19.16 -60.88
N ILE A 41 9.66 19.90 -61.83
CA ILE A 41 9.19 21.25 -62.20
C ILE A 41 7.79 21.16 -62.80
N GLN A 42 7.54 20.21 -63.70
CA GLN A 42 6.20 19.98 -64.27
C GLN A 42 5.20 19.52 -63.21
N ALA A 43 5.59 18.62 -62.30
CA ALA A 43 4.73 18.21 -61.19
C ALA A 43 4.39 19.39 -60.25
N TRP A 44 5.34 20.30 -59.99
CA TRP A 44 5.09 21.50 -59.19
C TRP A 44 4.26 22.55 -59.92
N LYS A 45 4.46 22.74 -61.24
CA LYS A 45 3.61 23.58 -62.08
C LYS A 45 2.16 23.10 -62.03
N ARG A 46 1.94 21.79 -62.21
CA ARG A 46 0.62 21.15 -62.18
C ARG A 46 -0.05 21.29 -60.80
N THR A 47 0.66 20.94 -59.73
CA THR A 47 0.11 21.08 -58.36
C THR A 47 -0.20 22.53 -58.00
N LEU A 48 0.57 23.50 -58.48
CA LEU A 48 0.27 24.93 -58.29
C LEU A 48 -0.96 25.36 -59.09
N GLN A 49 -1.12 24.93 -60.34
CA GLN A 49 -2.31 25.26 -61.13
C GLN A 49 -3.59 24.64 -60.55
N GLU A 50 -3.52 23.38 -60.11
CA GLU A 50 -4.67 22.65 -59.54
C GLU A 50 -5.05 23.20 -58.15
N ARG A 51 -4.07 23.49 -57.28
CA ARG A 51 -4.31 23.90 -55.88
C ARG A 51 -4.17 25.39 -55.62
N ALA A 52 -3.98 26.23 -56.64
CA ALA A 52 -3.89 27.69 -56.45
C ALA A 52 -5.15 28.27 -55.80
N HIS A 53 -6.32 27.75 -56.14
CA HIS A 53 -7.60 28.20 -55.59
C HIS A 53 -7.68 28.00 -54.05
N GLU A 54 -7.11 26.90 -53.53
CA GLU A 54 -7.07 26.58 -52.09
C GLU A 54 -6.27 27.61 -51.26
N ILE A 55 -5.40 28.40 -51.90
CA ILE A 55 -4.61 29.45 -51.23
C ILE A 55 -5.47 30.68 -50.96
N PHE A 56 -6.46 30.95 -51.82
CA PHE A 56 -7.32 32.13 -51.75
C PHE A 56 -8.63 31.86 -51.01
N GLU A 57 -9.06 30.60 -50.90
CA GLU A 57 -10.04 30.21 -49.89
C GLU A 57 -9.40 30.37 -48.51
N GLY A 58 -9.91 31.29 -47.68
CA GLY A 58 -9.43 31.49 -46.30
C GLY A 58 -9.41 30.18 -45.50
N PRO A 59 -8.90 30.17 -44.25
CA PRO A 59 -8.77 28.92 -43.49
C PRO A 59 -10.09 28.15 -43.53
N THR A 60 -10.04 27.00 -44.18
CA THR A 60 -11.21 26.16 -44.44
C THR A 60 -11.95 25.90 -43.13
N PRO A 61 -13.28 25.72 -43.14
CA PRO A 61 -14.03 25.38 -41.93
C PRO A 61 -13.37 24.22 -41.15
N ALA A 62 -12.85 23.22 -41.87
CA ALA A 62 -12.06 22.12 -41.31
C ALA A 62 -10.78 22.56 -40.55
N LYS A 63 -10.05 23.58 -41.03
CA LYS A 63 -8.88 24.12 -40.31
C LYS A 63 -9.29 24.89 -39.05
N ARG A 64 -10.45 25.57 -39.06
CA ARG A 64 -10.98 26.28 -37.89
C ARG A 64 -11.50 25.29 -36.84
N GLU A 65 -12.15 24.22 -37.26
CA GLU A 65 -12.58 23.11 -36.40
C GLU A 65 -11.37 22.41 -35.77
N ALA A 66 -10.34 22.10 -36.57
CA ALA A 66 -9.11 21.51 -36.07
C ALA A 66 -8.39 22.41 -35.04
N ALA A 67 -8.42 23.74 -35.21
CA ALA A 67 -7.88 24.67 -34.23
C ALA A 67 -8.69 24.65 -32.92
N ARG A 68 -10.02 24.64 -32.99
CA ARG A 68 -10.89 24.53 -31.81
C ARG A 68 -10.71 23.20 -31.08
N GLU A 69 -10.57 22.10 -31.83
CA GLU A 69 -10.29 20.78 -31.25
C GLU A 69 -8.94 20.77 -30.52
N ALA A 70 -7.89 21.36 -31.11
CA ALA A 70 -6.59 21.49 -30.46
C ALA A 70 -6.69 22.27 -29.15
N GLU A 71 -7.38 23.42 -29.15
CA GLU A 71 -7.62 24.22 -27.93
C GLU A 71 -8.39 23.42 -26.87
N LEU A 72 -9.43 22.66 -27.25
CA LEU A 72 -10.18 21.81 -26.32
C LEU A 72 -9.30 20.71 -25.72
N TYR A 73 -8.45 20.06 -26.53
CA TYR A 73 -7.53 19.03 -26.01
C TYR A 73 -6.50 19.61 -25.05
N GLU A 74 -5.99 20.82 -25.30
CA GLU A 74 -5.10 21.51 -24.37
C GLU A 74 -5.80 21.82 -23.03
N GLN A 75 -7.06 22.28 -23.08
CA GLN A 75 -7.86 22.54 -21.88
C GLN A 75 -8.12 21.26 -21.09
N ILE A 76 -8.51 20.17 -21.77
CA ILE A 76 -8.70 18.85 -21.13
C ILE A 76 -7.39 18.39 -20.47
N GLY A 77 -6.26 18.57 -21.16
CA GLY A 77 -4.93 18.25 -20.62
C GLY A 77 -4.62 19.02 -19.34
N ARG A 78 -4.82 20.35 -19.35
CA ARG A 78 -4.61 21.21 -18.18
C ARG A 78 -5.49 20.80 -17.00
N LEU A 79 -6.80 20.67 -17.23
CA LEU A 79 -7.77 20.30 -16.20
C LEU A 79 -7.48 18.92 -15.61
N LYS A 80 -7.03 17.97 -16.44
CA LYS A 80 -6.63 16.63 -15.96
C LYS A 80 -5.42 16.71 -15.02
N MET A 81 -4.40 17.50 -15.37
CA MET A 81 -3.21 17.68 -14.53
C MET A 81 -3.56 18.37 -13.20
N GLU A 82 -4.43 19.38 -13.23
CA GLU A 82 -4.92 20.07 -12.03
C GLU A 82 -5.72 19.11 -11.13
N LEU A 83 -6.63 18.32 -11.70
CA LEU A 83 -7.40 17.32 -10.94
C LEU A 83 -6.50 16.26 -10.29
N GLU A 84 -5.50 15.75 -11.01
CA GLU A 84 -4.55 14.79 -10.45
C GLU A 84 -3.71 15.40 -9.30
N TRP A 85 -3.31 16.67 -9.44
CA TRP A 85 -2.62 17.38 -8.36
C TRP A 85 -3.51 17.54 -7.12
N VAL A 86 -4.78 17.95 -7.30
CA VAL A 86 -5.75 18.06 -6.20
C VAL A 86 -5.96 16.71 -5.52
N LYS A 87 -6.21 15.64 -6.29
CA LYS A 87 -6.34 14.27 -5.76
C LYS A 87 -5.13 13.82 -4.96
N LYS A 88 -3.92 14.19 -5.39
CA LYS A 88 -2.67 13.91 -4.66
C LYS A 88 -2.56 14.69 -3.35
N LYS A 89 -3.15 15.88 -3.27
CA LYS A 89 -3.09 16.76 -2.09
C LYS A 89 -4.27 16.60 -1.13
N LEU A 90 -5.29 15.85 -1.50
CA LEU A 90 -6.42 15.55 -0.63
C LEU A 90 -5.96 14.90 0.69
N PRO A 91 -6.59 15.23 1.84
CA PRO A 91 -6.27 14.63 3.13
C PRO A 91 -6.42 13.10 3.09
N SER A 92 -5.62 12.35 3.85
CA SER A 92 -5.69 10.87 3.85
C SER A 92 -6.91 10.33 4.59
N SER A 93 -7.47 11.09 5.54
CA SER A 93 -8.63 10.66 6.32
C SER A 93 -9.91 10.62 5.48
N THR A 94 -10.63 9.49 5.57
CA THR A 94 -11.91 9.30 4.89
C THR A 94 -13.00 10.21 5.46
N GLU A 95 -12.96 10.50 6.75
CA GLU A 95 -13.92 11.37 7.43
C GLU A 95 -13.82 12.81 6.92
N THR A 96 -12.60 13.34 6.82
CA THR A 96 -12.36 14.68 6.30
C THR A 96 -12.82 14.81 4.85
N ARG A 97 -12.59 13.78 4.03
CA ARG A 97 -13.09 13.76 2.64
C ARG A 97 -14.61 13.67 2.57
N ARG A 98 -15.26 12.93 3.47
CA ARG A 98 -16.73 12.83 3.52
C ARG A 98 -17.37 14.18 3.80
N ALA A 99 -16.75 14.98 4.67
CA ALA A 99 -17.23 16.33 4.99
C ALA A 99 -17.17 17.32 3.80
N LEU A 100 -16.38 17.02 2.75
CA LEU A 100 -16.31 17.83 1.52
C LEU A 100 -17.41 17.49 0.52
N VAL A 101 -18.24 16.47 0.77
CA VAL A 101 -19.34 16.09 -0.13
C VAL A 101 -20.55 16.99 0.13
N GLU A 102 -21.04 17.64 -0.91
CA GLU A 102 -22.20 18.51 -0.87
C GLU A 102 -23.45 17.76 -1.38
N ALA A 103 -24.43 17.57 -0.51
CA ALA A 103 -25.65 16.84 -0.84
C ALA A 103 -26.51 17.57 -1.90
N GLU A 104 -26.51 18.90 -1.90
CA GLU A 104 -27.29 19.75 -2.80
C GLU A 104 -26.40 20.57 -3.74
N HIS A 105 -25.52 19.91 -4.49
CA HIS A 105 -24.79 20.59 -5.56
C HIS A 105 -25.58 20.54 -6.88
N GLY A 106 -26.03 21.70 -7.36
CA GLY A 106 -26.86 21.83 -8.58
C GLY A 106 -26.19 21.40 -9.90
N GLY A 107 -24.88 21.12 -9.92
CA GLY A 107 -24.13 20.72 -11.11
C GLY A 107 -23.48 19.34 -11.08
N LEU A 108 -23.25 18.75 -9.89
CA LEU A 108 -22.57 17.46 -9.76
C LEU A 108 -23.31 16.53 -8.80
N SER A 109 -23.65 15.33 -9.30
CA SER A 109 -24.20 14.28 -8.46
C SER A 109 -23.23 13.83 -7.36
N ILE A 110 -23.77 13.37 -6.23
CA ILE A 110 -23.01 12.79 -5.12
C ILE A 110 -22.07 11.66 -5.60
N ARG A 111 -22.49 10.87 -6.60
CA ARG A 111 -21.66 9.82 -7.19
C ARG A 111 -20.39 10.40 -7.81
N ARG A 112 -20.51 11.48 -8.59
CA ARG A 112 -19.37 12.12 -9.24
C ARG A 112 -18.46 12.80 -8.23
N GLN A 113 -19.03 13.43 -7.20
CA GLN A 113 -18.26 14.03 -6.12
C GLN A 113 -17.41 12.98 -5.38
N CYS A 114 -18.01 11.85 -4.99
CA CYS A 114 -17.29 10.74 -4.38
C CYS A 114 -16.17 10.19 -5.28
N GLU A 115 -16.39 10.09 -6.59
CA GLU A 115 -15.38 9.65 -7.55
C GLU A 115 -14.20 10.64 -7.66
N VAL A 116 -14.49 11.95 -7.66
CA VAL A 116 -13.46 13.01 -7.69
C VAL A 116 -12.63 13.00 -6.41
N LEU A 117 -13.28 12.81 -5.25
CA LEU A 117 -12.63 12.75 -3.94
C LEU A 117 -11.94 11.39 -3.66
N GLY A 118 -12.09 10.40 -4.55
CA GLY A 118 -11.55 9.05 -4.36
C GLY A 118 -12.18 8.32 -3.18
N LEU A 119 -13.48 8.56 -2.91
CA LEU A 119 -14.25 7.93 -1.85
C LEU A 119 -15.22 6.88 -2.42
N PRO A 120 -15.37 5.72 -1.76
CA PRO A 120 -16.43 4.78 -2.10
C PRO A 120 -17.79 5.36 -1.68
N ARG A 121 -18.82 5.23 -2.53
CA ARG A 121 -20.16 5.79 -2.25
C ARG A 121 -20.75 5.32 -0.92
N SER A 122 -20.52 4.07 -0.54
CA SER A 122 -21.00 3.51 0.74
C SER A 122 -20.49 4.28 1.95
N SER A 123 -19.30 4.88 1.86
CA SER A 123 -18.74 5.69 2.94
C SER A 123 -19.56 6.93 3.25
N PHE A 124 -20.19 7.56 2.24
CA PHE A 124 -21.02 8.74 2.48
C PHE A 124 -22.30 8.41 3.25
N TYR A 125 -22.95 7.30 2.91
CA TYR A 125 -24.18 6.86 3.58
C TYR A 125 -23.93 6.10 4.89
N TYR A 126 -22.68 5.70 5.16
CA TYR A 126 -22.34 4.97 6.36
C TYR A 126 -22.30 5.92 7.57
N ALA A 127 -23.38 5.89 8.36
CA ALA A 127 -23.35 6.33 9.74
C ALA A 127 -22.75 5.22 10.59
N ALA A 128 -21.77 5.54 11.43
CA ALA A 128 -21.28 4.58 12.41
C ALA A 128 -22.44 4.20 13.34
N LEU A 129 -22.79 2.91 13.39
CA LEU A 129 -23.76 2.46 14.37
C LEU A 129 -23.17 2.68 15.77
N PRO A 130 -23.96 3.21 16.73
CA PRO A 130 -23.55 3.23 18.12
C PRO A 130 -23.25 1.80 18.58
N GLU A 131 -22.31 1.65 19.51
CA GLU A 131 -22.03 0.34 20.11
C GLU A 131 -23.33 -0.21 20.71
N SER A 132 -23.63 -1.48 20.41
CA SER A 132 -24.81 -2.15 20.97
C SER A 132 -24.74 -2.09 22.50
N GLU A 133 -25.88 -1.84 23.15
CA GLU A 133 -25.97 -1.83 24.62
C GLU A 133 -25.47 -3.15 25.23
N GLU A 134 -25.67 -4.27 24.52
CA GLU A 134 -25.12 -5.57 24.88
C GLU A 134 -23.59 -5.58 24.87
N ASP A 135 -22.97 -4.99 23.84
CA ASP A 135 -21.51 -4.93 23.74
C ASP A 135 -20.92 -4.08 24.88
N LEU A 136 -21.59 -2.99 25.26
CA LEU A 136 -21.19 -2.18 26.42
C LEU A 136 -21.32 -2.95 27.74
N CYS A 137 -22.41 -3.71 27.91
CA CYS A 137 -22.60 -4.57 29.09
C CYS A 137 -21.51 -5.64 29.18
N LEU A 138 -21.21 -6.32 28.06
CA LEU A 138 -20.14 -7.32 27.99
C LEU A 138 -18.77 -6.70 28.24
N LYS A 139 -18.48 -5.51 27.72
CA LYS A 139 -17.22 -4.78 27.98
C LYS A 139 -17.04 -4.52 29.49
N ARG A 140 -18.09 -4.07 30.19
CA ARG A 140 -18.06 -3.86 31.64
C ARG A 140 -17.76 -5.15 32.41
N LEU A 141 -18.46 -6.24 32.09
CA LEU A 141 -18.25 -7.54 32.74
C LEU A 141 -16.84 -8.09 32.49
N ILE A 142 -16.33 -7.95 31.28
CA ILE A 142 -14.97 -8.37 30.94
C ILE A 142 -13.93 -7.54 31.72
N ASP A 143 -14.13 -6.22 31.85
CA ASP A 143 -13.22 -5.35 32.59
C ASP A 143 -13.22 -5.69 34.09
N GLU A 144 -14.40 -5.82 34.71
CA GLU A 144 -14.54 -6.24 36.11
C GLU A 144 -13.86 -7.58 36.38
N GLU A 145 -14.03 -8.56 35.48
CA GLU A 145 -13.45 -9.87 35.65
C GLU A 145 -11.94 -9.87 35.38
N TYR A 146 -11.47 -9.06 34.44
CA TYR A 146 -10.04 -8.90 34.18
C TYR A 146 -9.31 -8.27 35.37
N MET A 147 -9.95 -7.32 36.08
CA MET A 147 -9.42 -6.75 37.32
C MET A 147 -9.26 -7.81 38.43
N ARG A 148 -10.15 -8.80 38.48
CA ARG A 148 -10.06 -9.92 39.43
C ARG A 148 -9.05 -10.97 38.99
N HIS A 149 -9.00 -11.28 37.70
CA HIS A 149 -8.20 -12.37 37.15
C HIS A 149 -7.43 -11.93 35.89
N PRO A 150 -6.30 -11.21 36.03
CA PRO A 150 -5.54 -10.67 34.89
C PRO A 150 -4.94 -11.72 33.93
N PHE A 151 -4.90 -12.99 34.33
CA PHE A 151 -4.40 -14.11 33.52
C PHE A 151 -5.49 -14.77 32.66
N PHE A 152 -6.74 -14.33 32.75
CA PHE A 152 -7.83 -14.86 31.92
C PHE A 152 -7.69 -14.41 30.47
N GLY A 153 -7.62 -15.40 29.58
CA GLY A 153 -7.64 -15.20 28.14
C GLY A 153 -9.03 -15.33 27.53
N SER A 154 -9.12 -15.20 26.21
CA SER A 154 -10.40 -15.25 25.48
C SER A 154 -11.21 -16.52 25.68
N ARG A 155 -10.59 -17.65 26.02
CA ARG A 155 -11.30 -18.91 26.28
C ARG A 155 -11.95 -18.90 27.67
N SER A 156 -11.17 -18.60 28.71
CA SER A 156 -11.66 -18.51 30.08
C SER A 156 -12.70 -17.41 30.26
N MET A 157 -12.57 -16.32 29.51
CA MET A 157 -13.54 -15.22 29.54
C MET A 157 -14.89 -15.61 28.92
N VAL A 158 -14.90 -16.49 27.91
CA VAL A 158 -16.16 -17.06 27.38
C VAL A 158 -16.83 -17.91 28.45
N ASP A 159 -16.07 -18.81 29.09
CA ASP A 159 -16.62 -19.68 30.15
C ASP A 159 -17.18 -18.86 31.33
N TYR A 160 -16.54 -17.73 31.66
CA TYR A 160 -17.04 -16.78 32.66
C TYR A 160 -18.35 -16.13 32.23
N LEU A 161 -18.39 -15.57 31.02
CA LEU A 161 -19.58 -14.90 30.49
C LEU A 161 -20.75 -15.88 30.34
N GLU A 162 -20.48 -17.14 29.98
CA GLU A 162 -21.47 -18.21 29.89
C GLU A 162 -22.06 -18.54 31.26
N ARG A 163 -21.22 -18.61 32.31
CA ARG A 163 -21.69 -18.74 33.71
C ARG A 163 -22.47 -17.54 34.20
N ALA A 164 -22.16 -16.34 33.70
CA ALA A 164 -22.90 -15.12 33.99
C ALA A 164 -24.23 -15.01 33.20
N GLY A 165 -24.55 -16.01 32.36
CA GLY A 165 -25.81 -16.07 31.59
C GLY A 165 -25.72 -15.50 30.18
N TYR A 166 -24.53 -15.11 29.70
CA TYR A 166 -24.31 -14.58 28.36
C TYR A 166 -23.66 -15.62 27.46
N GLY A 167 -24.43 -16.22 26.55
CA GLY A 167 -23.94 -17.16 25.54
C GLY A 167 -23.18 -16.47 24.40
N VAL A 168 -21.94 -16.06 24.64
CA VAL A 168 -21.15 -15.25 23.69
C VAL A 168 -20.12 -16.10 22.95
N ASN A 169 -20.06 -15.95 21.62
CA ASN A 169 -19.03 -16.61 20.81
C ASN A 169 -17.63 -16.08 21.15
N ARG A 170 -16.64 -16.98 21.25
CA ARG A 170 -15.22 -16.65 21.45
C ARG A 170 -14.69 -15.57 20.51
N LYS A 171 -15.11 -15.54 19.24
CA LYS A 171 -14.68 -14.49 18.29
C LYS A 171 -15.18 -13.09 18.71
N ARG A 172 -16.39 -13.00 19.29
CA ARG A 172 -16.97 -11.75 19.81
C ARG A 172 -16.20 -11.29 21.05
N VAL A 173 -15.96 -12.17 22.02
CA VAL A 173 -15.13 -11.85 23.20
C VAL A 173 -13.73 -11.39 22.80
N GLN A 174 -13.09 -12.07 21.84
CA GLN A 174 -11.77 -11.69 21.37
C GLN A 174 -11.75 -10.32 20.69
N ARG A 175 -12.79 -9.96 19.94
CA ARG A 175 -12.95 -8.61 19.38
C ARG A 175 -13.06 -7.57 20.50
N LEU A 176 -13.95 -7.78 21.46
CA LEU A 176 -14.17 -6.85 22.58
C LEU A 176 -12.90 -6.65 23.42
N MET A 177 -12.18 -7.73 23.72
CA MET A 177 -10.89 -7.63 24.43
C MET A 177 -9.85 -6.81 23.65
N ARG A 178 -9.79 -6.95 22.31
CA ARG A 178 -8.88 -6.16 21.47
C ARG A 178 -9.27 -4.69 21.42
N GLU A 179 -10.57 -4.39 21.30
CA GLU A 179 -11.10 -3.01 21.32
C GLU A 179 -10.76 -2.30 22.64
N MET A 180 -10.85 -3.02 23.77
CA MET A 180 -10.48 -2.50 25.09
C MET A 180 -8.97 -2.53 25.37
N GLY A 181 -8.15 -3.16 24.52
CA GLY A 181 -6.71 -3.32 24.73
C GLY A 181 -6.34 -4.30 25.85
N ILE A 182 -7.25 -5.17 26.27
CA ILE A 182 -7.05 -6.14 27.35
C ILE A 182 -6.32 -7.38 26.81
N VAL A 183 -5.21 -7.73 27.44
CA VAL A 183 -4.39 -8.90 27.08
C VAL A 183 -4.11 -9.72 28.33
N ALA A 184 -4.32 -11.03 28.24
CA ALA A 184 -4.01 -11.94 29.34
C ALA A 184 -2.52 -11.88 29.72
N ILE A 185 -2.26 -11.63 31.00
CA ILE A 185 -0.91 -11.56 31.56
C ILE A 185 -0.56 -12.94 32.12
N TYR A 186 0.39 -13.61 31.47
CA TYR A 186 0.95 -14.87 31.95
C TYR A 186 2.34 -14.66 32.54
N PRO A 187 2.73 -15.43 33.57
CA PRO A 187 4.11 -15.47 34.03
C PRO A 187 5.02 -15.85 32.86
N LYS A 188 5.92 -14.93 32.50
CA LYS A 188 7.01 -15.21 31.57
C LYS A 188 8.16 -15.84 32.36
N LYS A 189 9.06 -16.55 31.67
CA LYS A 189 10.25 -17.15 32.31
C LYS A 189 11.00 -16.07 33.11
N THR A 190 11.18 -16.29 34.41
CA THR A 190 11.89 -15.37 35.32
C THR A 190 13.38 -15.26 34.99
N THR A 191 13.98 -16.36 34.54
CA THR A 191 15.40 -16.45 34.21
C THR A 191 15.61 -16.42 32.70
N VAL A 192 15.96 -15.23 32.20
CA VAL A 192 16.62 -15.11 30.89
C VAL A 192 18.12 -14.98 31.19
N PRO A 193 18.98 -15.89 30.70
CA PRO A 193 20.42 -15.73 30.90
C PRO A 193 20.87 -14.40 30.27
N ALA A 194 21.50 -13.53 31.06
CA ALA A 194 21.98 -12.26 30.52
C ALA A 194 23.08 -12.51 29.48
N VAL A 195 23.12 -11.65 28.46
CA VAL A 195 24.11 -11.72 27.39
C VAL A 195 25.51 -11.53 28.00
N GLY A 196 26.36 -12.55 27.90
CA GLY A 196 27.74 -12.53 28.43
C GLY A 196 28.00 -13.42 29.63
N HIS A 197 27.00 -14.11 30.20
CA HIS A 197 27.28 -15.11 31.25
C HIS A 197 28.01 -16.33 30.68
N LYS A 198 29.18 -16.61 31.26
CA LYS A 198 29.97 -17.79 30.94
C LYS A 198 29.21 -19.05 31.37
N ILE A 199 28.83 -19.88 30.39
CA ILE A 199 28.23 -21.19 30.65
C ILE A 199 29.35 -22.10 31.15
N TYR A 200 29.29 -22.49 32.42
CA TYR A 200 30.25 -23.43 32.99
C TYR A 200 29.89 -24.86 32.58
N PRO A 201 30.83 -25.63 32.00
CA PRO A 201 30.60 -27.03 31.71
C PRO A 201 30.37 -27.79 33.02
N TYR A 202 29.40 -28.71 33.02
CA TYR A 202 29.14 -29.54 34.19
C TYR A 202 30.29 -30.52 34.40
N LEU A 203 31.20 -30.19 35.32
CA LEU A 203 32.47 -30.87 35.53
C LEU A 203 32.33 -32.33 36.01
N LEU A 204 31.15 -32.72 36.48
CA LEU A 204 30.84 -34.09 36.91
C LEU A 204 30.30 -34.96 35.76
N ARG A 205 30.21 -34.43 34.53
CA ARG A 205 29.71 -35.16 33.38
C ARG A 205 30.72 -36.24 32.96
N GLY A 206 30.35 -37.52 33.13
CA GLY A 206 31.17 -38.67 32.73
C GLY A 206 32.08 -39.27 33.80
N VAL A 207 32.04 -38.74 35.04
CA VAL A 207 32.82 -39.29 36.17
C VAL A 207 32.05 -40.45 36.78
N LYS A 208 32.66 -41.65 36.83
CA LYS A 208 32.14 -42.78 37.61
C LYS A 208 32.45 -42.55 39.10
N ILE A 209 31.43 -42.61 39.94
CA ILE A 209 31.54 -42.39 41.39
C ILE A 209 31.64 -43.77 42.04
N GLU A 210 32.82 -44.11 42.54
CA GLU A 210 33.17 -45.47 42.97
C GLU A 210 33.38 -45.55 44.50
N ARG A 211 33.47 -44.41 45.20
CA ARG A 211 33.62 -44.38 46.67
C ARG A 211 32.80 -43.29 47.35
N VAL A 212 32.48 -43.52 48.62
CA VAL A 212 31.80 -42.54 49.50
C VAL A 212 32.69 -41.30 49.69
N ASN A 213 32.09 -40.10 49.77
CA ASN A 213 32.76 -38.79 49.82
C ASN A 213 33.53 -38.34 48.56
N GLN A 214 33.25 -38.92 47.39
CA GLN A 214 33.89 -38.53 46.14
C GLN A 214 33.26 -37.31 45.45
N VAL A 215 31.96 -37.06 45.63
CA VAL A 215 31.24 -35.91 45.06
C VAL A 215 30.27 -35.36 46.09
N TRP A 216 30.33 -34.05 46.33
CA TRP A 216 29.40 -33.34 47.19
C TRP A 216 28.58 -32.35 46.36
N SER A 217 27.26 -32.37 46.52
CA SER A 217 26.36 -31.36 45.97
C SER A 217 25.73 -30.59 47.11
N THR A 218 25.67 -29.27 46.97
CA THR A 218 24.99 -28.40 47.93
C THR A 218 23.88 -27.69 47.19
N ASP A 219 22.63 -28.07 47.45
CA ASP A 219 21.48 -27.30 47.01
C ASP A 219 21.14 -26.26 48.07
N ARG A 220 21.12 -24.98 47.68
CA ARG A 220 20.79 -23.88 48.58
C ARG A 220 19.40 -23.38 48.22
N ARG A 221 18.38 -24.05 48.75
CA ARG A 221 17.00 -23.54 48.72
C ARG A 221 16.87 -22.47 49.80
N LEU A 222 16.73 -21.20 49.39
CA LEU A 222 16.40 -20.11 50.31
C LEU A 222 14.91 -20.17 50.61
N ASP A 223 14.52 -21.17 51.40
CA ASP A 223 13.22 -21.19 52.03
C ASP A 223 13.34 -20.39 53.34
N ARG A 224 12.57 -19.31 53.41
CA ARG A 224 12.53 -18.41 54.56
C ARG A 224 11.93 -19.20 55.72
N LEU A 225 12.79 -19.63 56.67
CA LEU A 225 12.54 -20.28 57.97
C LEU A 225 13.03 -21.75 58.02
N ARG A 226 14.08 -21.96 58.83
CA ARG A 226 14.69 -23.22 59.31
C ARG A 226 15.74 -23.86 58.39
N PHE A 227 17.02 -23.60 58.73
CA PHE A 227 18.17 -24.37 58.27
C PHE A 227 18.21 -25.71 59.02
N THR A 228 17.90 -26.82 58.34
CA THR A 228 18.27 -28.17 58.79
C THR A 228 19.31 -28.73 57.83
N LEU A 229 20.53 -28.93 58.30
CA LEU A 229 21.58 -29.64 57.55
C LEU A 229 21.24 -31.14 57.56
N ARG A 230 20.88 -31.70 56.41
CA ARG A 230 20.63 -33.13 56.25
C ARG A 230 21.87 -33.76 55.61
N THR A 231 22.61 -34.58 56.36
CA THR A 231 23.72 -35.38 55.83
C THR A 231 23.15 -36.57 55.06
N LEU A 232 23.59 -36.76 53.80
CA LEU A 232 23.27 -37.91 52.96
C LEU A 232 24.04 -39.17 53.41
N SER A 233 23.83 -39.60 54.66
CA SER A 233 24.31 -40.89 55.19
C SER A 233 23.17 -41.87 55.47
N ASP A 234 21.90 -41.45 55.40
CA ASP A 234 20.76 -42.28 55.81
C ASP A 234 20.07 -43.00 54.64
N SER A 235 20.83 -43.47 53.64
CA SER A 235 20.23 -44.15 52.47
C SER A 235 21.03 -45.34 51.94
N VAL A 236 21.75 -46.05 52.81
CA VAL A 236 22.29 -47.39 52.50
C VAL A 236 22.04 -48.32 53.69
N ALA A 237 20.78 -48.58 53.99
CA ALA A 237 20.37 -49.66 54.87
C ALA A 237 18.96 -50.14 54.48
N ALA A 238 18.86 -50.89 53.37
CA ALA A 238 17.79 -51.86 53.12
C ALA A 238 17.91 -52.45 51.71
N VAL A 239 18.85 -53.39 51.47
CA VAL A 239 18.63 -54.56 50.59
C VAL A 239 19.66 -55.63 50.98
N VAL A 240 19.28 -56.55 51.87
CA VAL A 240 19.84 -57.93 51.90
C VAL A 240 18.65 -58.87 52.16
N PRO A 241 18.40 -59.89 51.30
CA PRO A 241 17.25 -60.77 51.42
C PRO A 241 17.44 -61.90 52.43
N ALA A 242 16.32 -62.55 52.75
CA ALA A 242 16.09 -63.51 53.81
C ALA A 242 16.80 -64.88 53.72
N ALA A 243 17.16 -65.37 54.92
CA ALA A 243 17.09 -66.75 55.44
C ALA A 243 18.04 -67.85 54.91
N PRO A 244 18.18 -68.99 55.63
CA PRO A 244 17.99 -69.23 57.08
C PRO A 244 19.30 -69.25 57.89
#